data_AF-A0A1Q3GL55-F1
#
_entry.id   AF-A0A1Q3GL55-F1
#
_cell.length_a   1.000
_cell.length_b   1.000
_cell.length_c   1.000
_cell.angle_alpha   90.00
_cell.angle_beta   90.00
_cell.angle_gamma   90.00
#
_symmetry.space_group_name_H-M   'P 1'
#
loop_
_entity.id
_entity.type
_entity.pdbx_description
1 polymer ?
#
loop_
_entity_poly.entity_id
_entity_poly.type
_entity_poly.pdbx_seq_one_letter_code
_entity_poly.pdbx_strand_id
1 'polypeptide(L)'
;MLNLKKKNNLRKTKYQSVNNSQINTPGIDAGMWVFDNESPITPMYVSKMLGYGMCEVIYGKRLPFRVYKRRIATLRPLMPQEMHAVKNTMCREIEHIAKSA
;
A
#
# COMPACT_ATOMS: atom_id res chain seq x y z
N MET A 1 -40.37 14.97 21.71
CA MET A 1 -39.09 15.23 21.02
C MET A 1 -37.95 14.75 21.92
N LEU A 2 -37.38 13.57 21.66
CA LEU A 2 -36.29 13.01 22.44
C LEU A 2 -34.94 13.44 21.85
N ASN A 3 -34.21 14.26 22.61
CA ASN A 3 -32.86 14.73 22.26
C ASN A 3 -31.83 13.61 22.54
N LEU A 4 -31.50 12.82 21.52
CA LEU A 4 -30.45 11.81 21.59
C LEU A 4 -29.08 12.46 21.29
N LYS A 5 -28.37 12.89 22.34
CA LYS A 5 -26.94 13.20 22.25
C LYS A 5 -26.17 11.92 21.95
N LYS A 6 -25.71 11.75 20.71
CA LYS A 6 -24.76 10.68 20.29
C LYS A 6 -23.46 10.83 21.10
N LYS A 7 -23.32 10.06 22.18
CA LYS A 7 -22.04 9.86 22.84
C LYS A 7 -21.25 8.83 22.04
N ASN A 8 -20.29 9.30 21.24
CA ASN A 8 -19.32 8.44 20.55
C ASN A 8 -18.35 7.82 21.57
N ASN A 9 -18.75 6.72 22.20
CA ASN A 9 -17.86 5.90 23.03
C ASN A 9 -17.03 4.95 22.15
N LEU A 10 -16.19 5.50 21.27
CA LEU A 10 -15.12 4.70 20.67
C LEU A 10 -14.09 4.39 21.77
N ARG A 11 -14.14 3.15 22.28
CA ARG A 11 -13.10 2.56 23.13
C ARG A 11 -11.75 2.69 22.40
N LYS A 12 -10.88 3.56 22.91
CA LYS A 12 -9.47 3.63 22.51
C LYS A 12 -8.79 2.32 22.90
N THR A 13 -8.31 1.56 21.92
CA THR A 13 -7.46 0.41 22.16
C THR A 13 -6.08 0.89 22.62
N LYS A 14 -5.44 0.13 23.52
CA LYS A 14 -4.19 0.46 24.25
C LYS A 14 -2.92 0.65 23.37
N TYR A 15 -3.06 0.76 22.05
CA TYR A 15 -1.96 1.03 21.12
C TYR A 15 -2.00 2.44 20.51
N GLN A 16 -2.75 3.36 21.13
CA GLN A 16 -2.59 4.80 20.86
C GLN A 16 -1.71 5.43 21.94
N SER A 17 -0.45 5.03 22.01
CA SER A 17 0.58 5.82 22.69
C SER A 17 1.46 6.49 21.65
N VAL A 18 1.27 7.81 21.53
CA VAL A 18 2.32 8.80 21.24
C VAL A 18 3.15 8.52 19.98
N ASN A 19 2.73 9.11 18.87
CA ASN A 19 3.65 9.82 17.98
C ASN A 19 2.87 10.89 17.22
N ASN A 20 2.81 12.06 17.86
CA ASN A 20 2.44 13.35 17.25
C ASN A 20 3.66 13.90 16.49
N SER A 21 4.20 13.09 15.60
CA SER A 21 5.23 13.45 14.65
C SER A 21 4.68 13.06 13.29
N GLN A 22 4.66 14.00 12.36
CA GLN A 22 4.50 13.73 10.94
C GLN A 22 5.48 12.61 10.58
N ILE A 23 5.00 11.36 10.55
CA ILE A 23 5.70 10.31 9.86
C ILE A 23 5.50 10.69 8.41
N ASN A 24 6.52 11.32 7.83
CA ASN A 24 6.72 11.41 6.40
C ASN A 24 6.66 9.98 5.86
N THR A 25 5.45 9.44 5.66
CA THR A 25 5.29 8.30 4.77
C THR A 25 5.84 8.79 3.44
N PRO A 26 6.90 8.18 2.90
CA PRO A 26 7.32 8.52 1.56
C PRO A 26 6.09 8.42 0.68
N GLY A 27 5.79 9.48 -0.08
CA GLY A 27 4.59 9.59 -0.90
C GLY A 27 4.54 8.39 -1.85
N ILE A 28 3.76 7.38 -1.49
CA ILE A 28 3.48 6.24 -2.33
C ILE A 28 2.27 6.62 -3.16
N ASP A 29 2.47 6.69 -4.46
CA ASP A 29 1.44 6.95 -5.45
C ASP A 29 1.26 5.74 -6.38
N ALA A 30 0.18 5.78 -7.16
CA ALA A 30 -0.02 4.83 -8.24
C ALA A 30 1.15 4.89 -9.23
N GLY A 31 1.57 3.74 -9.71
CA GLY A 31 2.68 3.59 -10.64
C GLY A 31 4.03 3.29 -9.97
N MET A 32 4.07 3.19 -8.65
CA MET A 32 5.30 2.91 -7.90
C MET A 32 5.48 1.42 -7.61
N TRP A 33 6.74 0.98 -7.60
CA TRP A 33 7.12 -0.30 -7.05
C TRP A 33 7.37 -0.17 -5.55
N VAL A 34 6.77 -1.07 -4.77
CA VAL A 34 6.83 -1.08 -3.31
C VAL A 34 7.16 -2.47 -2.77
N PHE A 35 7.70 -2.49 -1.55
CA PHE A 35 7.82 -3.68 -0.71
C PHE A 35 6.89 -3.56 0.50
N ASP A 36 6.52 -4.71 1.06
CA ASP A 36 5.93 -4.75 2.39
C ASP A 36 7.01 -4.50 3.44
N ASN A 37 6.71 -3.66 4.44
CA ASN A 37 7.62 -3.35 5.53
C ASN A 37 7.92 -4.56 6.42
N GLU A 38 6.96 -5.46 6.58
CA GLU A 38 7.12 -6.66 7.42
C GLU A 38 7.83 -7.79 6.66
N SER A 39 7.69 -7.83 5.33
CA SER A 39 8.30 -8.87 4.49
C SER A 39 8.70 -8.33 3.11
N PRO A 40 9.90 -7.74 2.97
CA PRO A 40 10.37 -7.12 1.74
C PRO A 40 10.91 -8.13 0.73
N ILE A 41 10.20 -9.25 0.53
CA ILE A 41 10.65 -10.34 -0.34
C ILE A 41 10.07 -10.20 -1.75
N THR A 42 8.80 -9.79 -1.85
CA THR A 42 8.08 -9.73 -3.13
C THR A 42 7.80 -8.29 -3.52
N PRO A 43 8.38 -7.78 -4.63
CA PRO A 43 8.05 -6.45 -5.11
C PRO A 43 6.62 -6.43 -5.63
N MET A 44 5.90 -5.38 -5.30
CA MET A 44 4.51 -5.17 -5.68
C MET A 44 4.38 -3.86 -6.42
N TYR A 45 3.53 -3.82 -7.45
CA TYR A 45 3.26 -2.60 -8.20
C TYR A 45 1.97 -1.95 -7.71
N VAL A 46 2.00 -0.67 -7.36
CA VAL A 46 0.80 0.06 -6.96
C VAL A 46 -0.01 0.41 -8.22
N SER A 47 -1.12 -0.29 -8.47
CA SER A 47 -1.97 -0.01 -9.62
C SER A 47 -2.84 1.22 -9.39
N LYS A 48 -3.39 1.36 -8.18
CA LYS A 48 -4.38 2.40 -7.88
C LYS A 48 -4.34 2.83 -6.43
N MET A 49 -4.45 4.14 -6.20
CA MET A 49 -4.69 4.70 -4.87
C MET A 49 -6.17 4.57 -4.49
N LEU A 50 -6.42 4.12 -3.27
CA LEU A 50 -7.76 4.02 -2.71
C LEU A 50 -7.92 5.03 -1.57
N GLY A 51 -9.16 5.34 -1.21
CA GLY A 51 -9.45 6.20 -0.06
C GLY A 51 -8.96 5.60 1.27
N TYR A 52 -8.87 6.43 2.30
CA TYR A 52 -8.57 6.03 3.68
C TYR A 52 -7.21 5.34 3.88
N GLY A 53 -6.20 5.75 3.10
CA GLY A 53 -4.83 5.25 3.25
C GLY A 53 -4.63 3.82 2.74
N MET A 54 -5.46 3.40 1.78
CA MET A 54 -5.39 2.10 1.14
C MET A 54 -4.89 2.26 -0.31
N CYS A 55 -4.33 1.21 -0.88
CA CYS A 55 -4.02 1.12 -2.29
C CYS A 55 -4.26 -0.29 -2.81
N GLU A 56 -4.39 -0.41 -4.12
CA GLU A 56 -4.36 -1.69 -4.81
C GLU A 56 -2.94 -1.97 -5.30
N VAL A 57 -2.49 -3.19 -5.07
CA VAL A 57 -1.16 -3.65 -5.49
C VAL A 57 -1.27 -4.93 -6.30
N ILE A 58 -0.42 -5.04 -7.31
CA ILE A 58 -0.35 -6.18 -8.23
C ILE A 58 1.02 -6.86 -8.08
N TYR A 59 1.01 -8.18 -7.96
CA TYR A 59 2.24 -8.98 -7.92
C TYR A 59 2.00 -10.43 -8.34
N GLY A 60 3.07 -11.13 -8.71
CA GLY A 60 3.01 -12.55 -9.02
C GLY A 60 4.23 -13.03 -9.81
N LYS A 61 4.38 -14.36 -9.90
CA LYS A 61 5.43 -15.03 -10.69
C LYS A 61 4.92 -15.60 -12.02
N ARG A 62 3.59 -15.62 -12.21
CA ARG A 62 2.91 -16.12 -13.42
C ARG A 62 1.53 -15.47 -13.53
N LEU A 63 1.00 -15.47 -14.74
CA LEU A 63 -0.39 -15.10 -14.99
C LEU A 63 -1.37 -16.16 -14.45
N PRO A 64 -2.57 -15.77 -13.98
CA PRO A 64 -2.99 -14.39 -13.74
C PRO A 64 -2.26 -13.79 -12.52
N PHE A 65 -1.91 -12.50 -12.61
CA PHE A 65 -1.32 -11.79 -11.48
C PHE A 65 -2.34 -11.61 -10.35
N ARG A 66 -1.84 -11.53 -9.12
CA ARG A 66 -2.68 -11.32 -7.96
C ARG A 66 -2.84 -9.84 -7.69
N VAL A 67 -4.06 -9.44 -7.39
CA VAL A 67 -4.44 -8.07 -7.06
C VAL A 67 -4.94 -8.05 -5.62
N TYR A 68 -4.37 -7.18 -4.78
CA TYR A 68 -4.73 -7.07 -3.37
C TYR A 68 -4.88 -5.62 -2.93
N LYS A 69 -5.72 -5.39 -1.93
CA LYS A 69 -5.81 -4.11 -1.22
C LYS A 69 -4.86 -4.12 -0.03
N ARG A 70 -4.00 -3.10 0.09
CA ARG A 70 -3.02 -2.95 1.18
C ARG A 70 -3.11 -1.57 1.79
N ARG A 71 -2.69 -1.44 3.06
CA ARG A 71 -2.54 -0.14 3.72
C ARG A 71 -1.22 0.46 3.25
N ILE A 72 -1.24 1.74 2.86
CA ILE A 72 -0.01 2.44 2.44
C ILE A 72 1.04 2.43 3.55
N ALA A 73 0.60 2.52 4.81
CA ALA A 73 1.48 2.52 5.98
C ALA A 73 2.29 1.22 6.18
N THR A 74 1.86 0.10 5.58
CA THR A 74 2.59 -1.17 5.64
C THR A 74 3.56 -1.34 4.46
N LEU A 75 3.67 -0.33 3.60
CA LEU A 75 4.45 -0.37 2.39
C LEU A 75 5.59 0.65 2.46
N ARG A 76 6.64 0.39 1.68
CA ARG A 76 7.68 1.36 1.36
C ARG A 76 8.02 1.30 -0.12
N PRO A 77 8.41 2.43 -0.74
CA PRO A 77 8.99 2.41 -2.07
C PRO A 77 10.24 1.52 -2.14
N LEU A 78 10.47 0.95 -3.32
CA LEU A 78 11.77 0.36 -3.63
C LEU A 78 12.85 1.43 -3.60
N MET A 79 13.97 1.11 -2.95
CA MET A 79 15.15 1.97 -2.95
C MET A 79 15.86 1.87 -4.31
N PRO A 80 16.66 2.87 -4.73
CA PRO A 80 17.38 2.84 -6.00
C PRO A 80 18.23 1.58 -6.19
N GLN A 81 18.83 1.08 -5.12
CA GLN A 81 19.64 -0.14 -5.12
C GLN A 81 18.81 -1.39 -5.35
N GLU A 82 17.52 -1.38 -5.02
CA GLU A 82 16.59 -2.52 -5.14
C GLU A 82 15.86 -2.55 -6.48
N MET A 83 15.94 -1.47 -7.28
CA MET A 83 15.25 -1.37 -8.57
C MET A 83 15.64 -2.47 -9.56
N HIS A 84 16.79 -3.14 -9.37
CA HIS A 84 17.16 -4.31 -10.18
C HIS A 84 16.16 -5.47 -10.02
N ALA A 85 15.48 -5.59 -8.87
CA ALA A 85 14.51 -6.65 -8.60
C ALA A 85 13.29 -6.62 -9.55
N VAL A 86 13.00 -5.44 -10.12
CA VAL A 86 11.85 -5.21 -11.00
C VAL A 86 12.24 -5.06 -12.48
N LYS A 87 13.53 -5.18 -12.82
CA LYS A 87 14.04 -5.14 -14.21
C LYS A 87 13.91 -6.50 -14.91
N ASN A 88 12.74 -7.13 -14.86
CA ASN A 88 12.47 -8.40 -15.53
C ASN A 88 11.17 -8.35 -16.35
N THR A 89 10.99 -9.33 -17.24
CA THR A 89 9.83 -9.42 -18.15
C THR A 89 8.51 -9.47 -17.39
N MET A 90 8.44 -10.24 -16.30
CA MET A 90 7.22 -10.39 -15.49
C MET A 90 6.78 -9.06 -14.87
N CYS A 91 7.72 -8.28 -14.34
CA CYS A 91 7.41 -6.97 -13.77
C CYS A 91 6.94 -5.99 -14.85
N ARG A 92 7.50 -6.05 -16.06
CA ARG A 92 7.00 -5.25 -17.20
C ARG A 92 5.57 -5.62 -17.59
N GLU A 93 5.22 -6.90 -17.56
CA GLU A 93 3.83 -7.35 -17.81
C GLU A 93 2.88 -6.85 -16.71
N ILE A 94 3.30 -6.88 -15.45
CA ILE A 94 2.53 -6.32 -14.33
C ILE A 94 2.26 -4.83 -14.57
N GLU A 95 3.29 -4.04 -14.93
CA GLU A 95 3.13 -2.62 -15.24
C GLU A 95 2.18 -2.39 -16.42
N HIS A 96 2.32 -3.19 -17.48
CA HIS A 96 1.49 -3.06 -18.67
C HIS A 96 0.01 -3.31 -18.34
N ILE A 97 -0.29 -4.38 -17.61
CA ILE A 97 -1.65 -4.69 -17.17
C ILE A 97 -2.20 -3.60 -16.24
N ALA A 98 -1.41 -3.14 -15.28
CA ALA A 98 -1.82 -2.09 -14.34
C ALA A 98 -2.17 -0.78 -15.04
N LYS A 99 -1.43 -0.41 -16.10
CA LYS A 99 -1.64 0.82 -16.88
C LYS A 99 -2.77 0.70 -17.91
N SER A 100 -3.20 -0.52 -18.23
CA SER A 100 -4.23 -0.79 -19.25
C SER A 100 -5.63 -0.99 -18.66
N ALA A 101 -5.75 -0.99 -17.33
CA ALA A 101 -7.00 -1.16 -16.57
C ALA A 101 -7.59 0.19 -16.15
#